data_AF-A0A960YTY6-F1
#
_entry.id   AF-A0A960YTY6-F1
#
_cell.length_a   1.000
_cell.length_b   1.000
_cell.length_c   1.000
_cell.angle_alpha   90.00
_cell.angle_beta   90.00
_cell.angle_gamma   90.00
#
_symmetry.space_group_name_H-M   'P 1'
#
loop_
_entity.id
_entity.type
_entity.pdbx_description
1 polymer ?
#
loop_
_entity_poly.entity_id
_entity_poly.type
_entity_poly.pdbx_seq_one_letter_code
_entity_poly.pdbx_strand_id
1 'polypeptide(L)'
;MKKGFSTITYDLRGRGGSDKPINGYGIENHINDLKSILDYYNIGKSIILAHSFGAMIAVRFAISYPEKLRAMILMDGGGLLKIRKRIQLLDVLKPSFDR
;
A
#
# COMPACT_ATOMS: atom_id res chain seq x y z
N MET A 1 -29.84 9.10 0.67
CA MET A 1 -28.41 8.89 0.35
C MET A 1 -27.60 9.18 1.60
N LYS A 2 -26.82 8.23 2.15
CA LYS A 2 -25.90 8.56 3.25
C LYS A 2 -24.83 9.50 2.70
N LYS A 3 -24.77 10.73 3.19
CA LYS A 3 -23.63 11.64 2.96
C LYS A 3 -22.39 10.97 3.58
N GLY A 4 -21.39 10.62 2.79
CA GLY A 4 -20.19 9.94 3.27
C GLY A 4 -19.30 9.38 2.17
N PHE A 5 -18.20 8.75 2.56
CA PHE A 5 -17.29 8.04 1.66
C PHE A 5 -17.66 6.56 1.60
N SER A 6 -17.61 5.97 0.41
CA SER A 6 -17.57 4.50 0.25
C SER A 6 -16.15 4.02 0.50
N THR A 7 -15.98 3.01 1.34
CA THR A 7 -14.66 2.51 1.73
C THR A 7 -14.47 1.09 1.19
N ILE A 8 -13.29 0.86 0.61
CA ILE A 8 -12.83 -0.47 0.23
C ILE A 8 -11.53 -0.72 0.99
N THR A 9 -11.42 -1.90 1.58
CA THR A 9 -10.19 -2.41 2.19
C THR A 9 -9.84 -3.74 1.54
N TYR A 10 -8.56 -4.06 1.50
CA TYR A 10 -8.08 -5.31 0.95
C TYR A 10 -6.83 -5.75 1.71
N ASP A 11 -6.65 -7.07 1.79
CA ASP A 11 -5.41 -7.63 2.32
C ASP A 11 -4.34 -7.60 1.23
N LEU A 12 -3.14 -7.13 1.57
CA LEU A 12 -2.01 -7.17 0.64
C LEU A 12 -1.71 -8.63 0.26
N ARG A 13 -1.24 -8.88 -0.96
CA ARG A 13 -0.72 -10.20 -1.37
C ARG A 13 0.21 -10.78 -0.28
N GLY A 14 0.06 -12.05 0.06
CA GLY A 14 0.79 -12.72 1.12
C GLY A 14 0.24 -12.52 2.54
N ARG A 15 -0.83 -11.73 2.71
CA ARG A 15 -1.40 -11.39 4.03
C ARG A 15 -2.88 -11.73 4.07
N GLY A 16 -3.39 -11.98 5.28
CA GLY A 16 -4.81 -12.18 5.54
C GLY A 16 -5.47 -13.19 4.59
N GLY A 17 -6.63 -12.80 4.06
CA GLY A 17 -7.42 -13.59 3.10
C GLY A 17 -6.91 -13.55 1.66
N SER A 18 -5.88 -12.76 1.35
CA SER A 18 -5.29 -12.73 0.00
C SER A 18 -4.37 -13.91 -0.26
N ASP A 19 -4.19 -14.21 -1.55
CA ASP A 19 -3.30 -15.25 -2.05
C ASP A 19 -1.86 -15.06 -1.56
N LYS A 20 -1.15 -16.18 -1.41
CA LYS A 20 0.23 -16.25 -0.90
C LYS A 20 1.15 -16.84 -1.99
N PRO A 21 1.40 -16.12 -3.10
CA PRO A 21 2.23 -16.62 -4.19
C PRO A 21 3.66 -16.89 -3.72
N ILE A 22 4.36 -17.78 -4.42
CA ILE A 22 5.74 -18.15 -4.08
C ILE A 22 6.72 -16.96 -4.23
N ASN A 23 6.40 -15.99 -5.09
CA ASN A 23 7.22 -14.81 -5.37
C ASN A 23 6.35 -13.60 -5.76
N GLY A 24 6.98 -12.48 -6.14
CA GLY A 24 6.27 -11.30 -6.60
C GLY A 24 5.74 -10.40 -5.48
N TYR A 25 6.58 -10.11 -4.49
CA TYR A 25 6.30 -9.20 -3.36
C TYR A 25 6.98 -7.83 -3.53
N GLY A 26 7.44 -7.51 -4.74
CA GLY A 26 8.04 -6.22 -5.04
C GLY A 26 7.03 -5.08 -4.91
N ILE A 27 7.55 -3.86 -4.80
CA ILE A 27 6.69 -2.67 -4.69
C ILE A 27 5.76 -2.52 -5.89
N GLU A 28 6.24 -2.80 -7.10
CA GLU A 28 5.44 -2.79 -8.34
C GLU A 28 4.29 -3.80 -8.31
N ASN A 29 4.51 -4.97 -7.71
CA ASN A 29 3.48 -5.98 -7.55
C ASN A 29 2.32 -5.47 -6.68
N HIS A 30 2.64 -4.72 -5.62
CA HIS A 30 1.66 -4.12 -4.72
C HIS A 30 0.92 -2.93 -5.34
N ILE A 31 1.62 -2.10 -6.10
CA ILE A 31 1.02 -1.00 -6.87
C ILE A 31 0.01 -1.57 -7.88
N ASN A 32 0.37 -2.64 -8.58
CA ASN A 32 -0.49 -3.27 -9.57
C ASN A 32 -1.72 -3.95 -8.94
N ASP A 33 -1.60 -4.54 -7.75
CA ASP A 33 -2.77 -5.04 -7.02
C ASP A 33 -3.77 -3.91 -6.74
N LEU A 34 -3.28 -2.79 -6.20
CA LEU A 34 -4.11 -1.64 -5.90
C LEU A 34 -4.80 -1.10 -7.16
N LYS A 35 -4.05 -0.97 -8.26
CA LYS A 35 -4.64 -0.57 -9.55
C LYS A 35 -5.73 -1.54 -9.98
N SER A 36 -5.47 -2.84 -9.91
CA SER A 36 -6.39 -3.89 -10.36
C SER A 36 -7.68 -3.88 -9.55
N ILE A 37 -7.60 -3.60 -8.24
CA ILE A 37 -8.78 -3.43 -7.38
C ILE A 37 -9.59 -2.21 -7.80
N LEU A 38 -8.95 -1.06 -8.04
CA LEU A 38 -9.66 0.14 -8.51
C LEU A 38 -10.32 -0.09 -9.87
N ASP A 39 -9.64 -0.77 -10.79
CA ASP A 39 -10.18 -1.09 -12.11
C ASP A 39 -11.35 -2.07 -12.01
N TYR A 40 -11.25 -3.12 -11.19
CA TYR A 40 -12.32 -4.10 -10.98
C TYR A 40 -13.62 -3.44 -10.50
N TYR A 41 -13.51 -2.47 -9.59
CA TYR A 41 -14.66 -1.71 -9.08
C TYR A 41 -15.01 -0.48 -9.92
N ASN A 42 -14.38 -0.27 -11.08
CA ASN A 42 -14.55 0.89 -11.95
C ASN A 42 -14.40 2.25 -11.23
N ILE A 43 -13.41 2.34 -10.34
CA ILE A 43 -13.12 3.56 -9.57
C ILE A 43 -12.15 4.45 -10.35
N GLY A 44 -12.62 5.62 -10.75
CA GLY A 44 -11.81 6.63 -11.45
C GLY A 44 -10.74 7.25 -10.55
N LYS A 45 -11.14 8.16 -9.64
CA LYS A 45 -10.24 8.79 -8.66
C LYS A 45 -10.61 8.41 -7.23
N SER A 46 -9.63 8.00 -6.43
CA SER A 46 -9.83 7.58 -5.05
C SER A 46 -9.03 8.42 -4.04
N ILE A 47 -9.48 8.44 -2.79
CA ILE A 47 -8.66 8.89 -1.66
C ILE A 47 -7.99 7.65 -1.08
N ILE A 48 -6.67 7.64 -1.02
CA ILE A 48 -5.91 6.50 -0.48
C ILE A 48 -5.49 6.83 0.95
N LEU A 49 -6.05 6.10 1.92
CA LEU A 49 -5.56 6.07 3.29
C LEU A 49 -4.63 4.88 3.44
N ALA A 50 -3.42 5.09 3.92
CA ALA A 50 -2.44 4.02 4.04
C ALA A 50 -1.52 4.18 5.25
N HIS A 51 -1.18 3.05 5.87
CA HIS A 51 -0.36 2.98 7.07
C HIS A 51 0.95 2.20 6.80
N SER A 52 2.07 2.66 7.37
CA SER A 52 3.35 1.95 7.35
C SER A 52 3.78 1.52 5.93
N PHE A 53 3.93 0.23 5.66
CA PHE A 53 4.26 -0.29 4.33
C PHE A 53 3.22 0.12 3.26
N GLY A 54 1.94 0.18 3.63
CA GLY A 54 0.89 0.69 2.77
C GLY A 54 1.14 2.14 2.33
N ALA A 55 1.70 2.98 3.20
CA ALA A 55 2.00 4.37 2.84
C ALA A 55 3.11 4.45 1.76
N MET A 56 4.08 3.53 1.77
CA MET A 56 5.05 3.42 0.68
C MET A 56 4.41 2.98 -0.64
N ILE A 57 3.46 2.05 -0.59
CA ILE A 57 2.66 1.65 -1.75
C ILE A 57 1.87 2.85 -2.28
N ALA A 58 1.19 3.60 -1.42
CA ALA A 58 0.39 4.76 -1.80
C ALA A 58 1.22 5.84 -2.51
N VAL A 59 2.39 6.19 -1.97
CA VAL A 59 3.28 7.18 -2.60
C VAL A 59 3.79 6.72 -3.96
N ARG A 60 4.14 5.44 -4.10
CA ARG A 60 4.58 4.91 -5.39
C ARG A 60 3.42 4.80 -6.39
N PHE A 61 2.24 4.41 -5.93
CA PHE A 61 1.03 4.40 -6.74
C PHE A 61 0.69 5.80 -7.26
N ALA A 62 0.84 6.84 -6.44
CA ALA A 62 0.62 8.23 -6.84
C ALA A 62 1.57 8.68 -7.98
N ILE A 63 2.79 8.15 -8.01
CA ILE A 63 3.77 8.44 -9.06
C ILE A 63 3.40 7.67 -10.35
N SER A 64 3.01 6.40 -10.23
CA SER A 64 2.71 5.55 -11.38
C SER A 64 1.34 5.83 -12.01
N TYR A 65 0.35 6.22 -11.21
CA TYR A 65 -1.05 6.43 -11.62
C TYR A 65 -1.65 7.73 -11.02
N PRO A 66 -1.05 8.90 -11.26
CA PRO A 66 -1.53 10.17 -10.69
C PRO A 66 -2.98 10.50 -11.08
N GLU A 67 -3.43 10.03 -12.25
CA GLU A 67 -4.79 10.20 -12.75
C GLU A 67 -5.85 9.46 -11.94
N LYS A 68 -5.46 8.42 -11.18
CA LYS A 68 -6.35 7.62 -10.31
C LYS A 68 -6.42 8.12 -8.88
N LEU A 69 -5.69 9.20 -8.55
CA LEU A 69 -5.57 9.72 -7.21
C LEU A 69 -6.30 11.05 -7.04
N ARG A 70 -7.12 11.15 -5.99
CA ARG A 70 -7.74 12.41 -5.54
C ARG A 70 -6.95 13.04 -4.40
N ALA A 71 -6.58 12.24 -3.40
CA ALA A 71 -5.81 12.66 -2.24
C ALA A 71 -5.16 11.45 -1.55
N MET A 72 -4.17 11.67 -0.70
CA MET A 72 -3.56 10.64 0.15
C MET A 72 -3.55 11.05 1.61
N ILE A 73 -3.76 10.08 2.49
CA ILE A 73 -3.56 10.19 3.94
C ILE A 73 -2.51 9.15 4.30
N LEU A 74 -1.34 9.61 4.75
CA LEU A 74 -0.20 8.75 5.08
C LEU A 74 -0.04 8.70 6.60
N MET A 75 -0.26 7.53 7.17
CA MET A 75 -0.13 7.28 8.60
C MET A 75 1.19 6.54 8.85
N ASP A 76 2.10 7.17 9.58
CA ASP A 76 3.38 6.58 10.00
C ASP A 76 4.15 5.87 8.87
N GLY A 77 4.32 6.56 7.72
CA GLY A 77 5.03 6.01 6.57
C GLY A 77 5.06 6.93 5.35
N GLY A 78 5.49 6.38 4.20
CA GLY A 78 5.50 7.07 2.90
C GLY A 78 6.79 7.84 2.56
N GLY A 79 7.70 8.02 3.51
CA GLY A 79 8.99 8.66 3.27
C GLY A 79 10.11 7.68 2.88
N LEU A 80 11.06 8.14 2.07
CA LEU A 80 12.33 7.44 1.90
C LEU A 80 13.18 7.62 3.17
N LEU A 81 13.53 6.51 3.82
CA LEU A 81 14.45 6.54 4.95
C LEU A 81 15.91 6.59 4.46
N LYS A 82 16.72 7.41 5.14
CA LYS A 82 18.19 7.35 5.01
C LYS A 82 18.66 5.92 5.34
N ILE A 83 19.71 5.45 4.67
CA ILE A 83 20.20 4.06 4.80
C ILE A 83 20.38 3.62 6.27
N ARG A 84 20.93 4.49 7.12
CA ARG A 84 21.12 4.23 8.55
C ARG A 84 19.81 3.96 9.28
N LYS A 85 18.76 4.77 9.00
CA LYS A 85 17.42 4.56 9.58
C LYS A 85 16.76 3.30 9.03
N ARG A 86 17.03 2.93 7.77
CA ARG A 86 16.50 1.70 7.17
C ARG A 86 17.11 0.46 7.83
N ILE A 87 18.41 0.46 8.09
CA ILE A 87 19.09 -0.62 8.83
C ILE A 87 18.50 -0.73 10.23
N GLN A 88 18.40 0.38 10.97
CA GLN A 88 17.80 0.38 12.31
C GLN A 88 16.36 -0.14 12.31
N LEU A 89 15.54 0.22 11.31
CA LEU A 89 14.19 -0.30 11.18
C LEU A 89 14.18 -1.82 10.93
N LEU A 90 15.10 -2.34 10.12
CA LEU A 90 15.22 -3.78 9.89
C LEU A 90 15.59 -4.52 11.17
N ASP A 91 16.47 -3.97 12.01
CA ASP A 91 16.82 -4.57 13.30
C ASP A 91 15.61 -4.68 14.23
N VAL A 92 14.75 -3.64 14.25
CA VAL A 92 13.51 -3.63 15.04
C VAL A 92 12.49 -4.62 14.49
N LEU A 93 12.40 -4.76 13.16
CA LEU A 93 11.42 -5.65 12.52
C LEU A 93 11.86 -7.12 12.48
N LYS A 94 13.17 -7.40 12.56
CA LYS A 94 13.73 -8.75 12.45
C LYS A 94 13.02 -9.79 13.33
N PRO A 95 12.72 -9.53 14.63
CA PRO A 95 12.00 -10.48 15.47
C PRO A 95 10.55 -10.76 15.04
N SER A 96 10.00 -10.01 14.08
CA SER A 96 8.67 -10.27 13.50
C SER A 96 8.75 -11.17 12.26
N PHE A 97 9.91 -11.30 11.63
CA PHE A 97 10.15 -12.19 10.49
C PHE A 97 10.67 -13.57 10.93
N ASP A 98 11.31 -13.63 12.10
CA ASP A 98 11.91 -14.86 12.64
C ASP A 98 10.92 -15.69 13.51
N ARG A 99 9.65 -15.29 13.60
CA ARG A 99 8.58 -16.06 14.29
C ARG A 99 7.83 -16.95 13.31
#